data_AF-A0A498K3W7-F1
#
_entry.id   AF-A0A498K3W7-F1
#
_cell.length_a   1.000
_cell.length_b   1.000
_cell.length_c   1.000
_cell.angle_alpha   90.00
_cell.angle_beta   90.00
_cell.angle_gamma   90.00
#
_symmetry.space_group_name_H-M   'P 1'
#
loop_
_entity.id
_entity.type
_entity.pdbx_description
1 polymer ?
#
loop_
_entity_poly.entity_id
_entity_poly.type
_entity_poly.pdbx_seq_one_letter_code
_entity_poly.pdbx_strand_id
1 'polypeptide(L)'
;MELPEEEPVTNGEAEEMDREPSAEAPLREPHSYRSHCGGMVRKKAYIFDGSGKFYNKEWDLTEGRGNEFCWYHVELPKGHQKLCQSAQDLIGVLCPPLKLQDILSLVSNGPFCGYVDGALVFRVNSPGPPSSDFTFRIAARITENSVITVSLGRVPRLGFSPVGQSLLSEIPSVESPSYHRGEQRERSGIVIGEHVLEFLLTMNHSEEADNPVPKSVSNLVVHIVDTHVDHLQDVVTKLEIELDSVELQMDKGGFALKKQMLDDRRFPKMHLNLQRLLQEIAHGEQVFPRVKERCSSKQWFSSEDIASLEELIGRLRRLKENVGFIANRVTAIQAGLDSWQAEQINRKLYYLSFLSIIFLPLSIITGAMLLLALLCFSFPVLYTRIAAWHRSRVMKRSWSLNRKSFLKRTHGIGVQERRGYLRI
;
A
#
# COMPACT_ATOMS: atom_id res chain seq x y z
N MET A 1 39.39 -16.25 -38.78
CA MET A 1 40.31 -15.10 -38.92
C MET A 1 40.88 -14.89 -37.55
N GLU A 2 42.16 -15.23 -37.43
CA GLU A 2 42.94 -15.35 -36.21
C GLU A 2 43.37 -13.97 -35.67
N LEU A 3 43.71 -13.96 -34.38
CA LEU A 3 44.46 -12.99 -33.56
C LEU A 3 45.58 -12.21 -34.30
N PRO A 4 46.08 -11.03 -33.82
CA PRO A 4 46.75 -10.96 -32.52
C PRO A 4 46.74 -9.64 -31.71
N GLU A 5 47.25 -9.80 -30.49
CA GLU A 5 47.76 -8.84 -29.52
C GLU A 5 48.87 -7.93 -30.08
N GLU A 6 49.07 -6.74 -29.49
CA GLU A 6 50.32 -6.31 -28.85
C GLU A 6 50.20 -4.88 -28.26
N GLU A 7 50.87 -4.68 -27.12
CA GLU A 7 50.95 -3.49 -26.25
C GLU A 7 51.91 -2.39 -26.81
N PRO A 8 52.76 -1.64 -26.04
CA PRO A 8 52.65 -0.93 -24.75
C PRO A 8 53.24 0.52 -24.83
N VAL A 9 53.11 1.36 -23.77
CA VAL A 9 54.11 2.40 -23.44
C VAL A 9 54.24 2.60 -21.92
N THR A 10 55.15 1.83 -21.34
CA THR A 10 56.29 2.21 -20.46
C THR A 10 56.40 3.64 -19.88
N ASN A 11 56.55 3.74 -18.54
CA ASN A 11 57.83 3.93 -17.82
C ASN A 11 57.73 4.79 -16.54
N GLY A 12 58.30 4.27 -15.45
CA GLY A 12 58.60 5.03 -14.24
C GLY A 12 58.86 4.18 -12.99
N GLU A 13 59.78 3.21 -13.04
CA GLU A 13 60.49 2.65 -11.86
C GLU A 13 61.35 3.77 -11.22
N ALA A 14 61.80 3.80 -9.97
CA ALA A 14 61.88 2.87 -8.85
C ALA A 14 62.11 3.73 -7.58
N GLU A 15 61.79 3.19 -6.39
CA GLU A 15 62.80 2.95 -5.35
C GLU A 15 62.15 2.21 -4.17
N GLU A 16 62.64 1.00 -3.96
CA GLU A 16 62.30 0.04 -2.92
C GLU A 16 63.40 0.12 -1.85
N MET A 17 63.05 0.19 -0.56
CA MET A 17 63.95 -0.28 0.48
C MET A 17 63.16 -0.77 1.70
N ASP A 18 63.20 -2.09 1.88
CA ASP A 18 62.74 -2.85 3.04
C ASP A 18 63.41 -2.42 4.35
N ARG A 19 62.63 -2.43 5.44
CA ARG A 19 63.09 -2.74 6.81
C ARG A 19 61.92 -2.95 7.77
N GLU A 20 61.78 -4.17 8.28
CA GLU A 20 61.21 -4.53 9.60
C GLU A 20 62.31 -5.30 10.39
N PRO A 21 62.22 -5.57 11.71
CA PRO A 21 61.13 -5.34 12.68
C PRO A 21 61.57 -4.72 14.05
N SER A 22 60.58 -4.48 14.93
CA SER A 22 60.58 -4.67 16.42
C SER A 22 60.05 -3.48 17.26
N ALA A 23 58.88 -3.74 17.85
CA ALA A 23 58.41 -3.43 19.21
C ALA A 23 58.43 -1.99 19.75
N GLU A 24 57.24 -1.38 19.90
CA GLU A 24 56.56 -1.19 21.18
C GLU A 24 55.20 -0.48 20.96
N ALA A 25 54.15 -1.01 21.58
CA ALA A 25 52.80 -0.48 21.52
C ALA A 25 52.68 0.87 22.26
N PRO A 26 51.66 1.67 21.92
CA PRO A 26 50.60 1.84 22.89
C PRO A 26 49.24 1.51 22.30
N LEU A 27 48.47 0.77 23.10
CA LEU A 27 47.10 0.32 22.91
C LEU A 27 46.20 1.41 22.32
N ARG A 28 45.87 1.29 21.04
CA ARG A 28 44.74 2.00 20.44
C ARG A 28 43.51 1.12 20.59
N GLU A 29 42.63 1.51 21.52
CA GLU A 29 41.30 0.95 21.68
C GLU A 29 40.61 0.82 20.31
N PRO A 30 40.12 -0.38 19.92
CA PRO A 30 39.36 -0.52 18.69
C PRO A 30 38.09 0.30 18.86
N HIS A 31 37.96 1.27 17.97
CA HIS A 31 36.88 2.23 17.91
C HIS A 31 35.55 1.51 18.06
N SER A 32 34.87 1.83 19.15
CA SER A 32 33.52 1.41 19.42
C SER A 32 32.67 1.90 18.25
N TYR A 33 32.30 0.98 17.35
CA TYR A 33 31.16 1.15 16.46
C TYR A 33 29.92 1.20 17.35
N ARG A 34 29.71 2.36 17.98
CA ARG A 34 28.47 2.70 18.65
C ARG A 34 27.46 2.99 17.55
N SER A 35 26.94 1.94 16.91
CA SER A 35 25.84 2.09 15.97
C SER A 35 24.64 2.62 16.76
N HIS A 36 24.12 3.76 16.33
CA HIS A 36 22.91 4.40 16.83
C HIS A 36 21.64 3.59 16.45
N CYS A 37 21.61 2.27 16.71
CA CYS A 37 20.47 1.38 16.42
C CYS A 37 19.98 0.59 17.66
N GLY A 38 20.42 0.97 18.86
CA GLY A 38 20.15 0.19 20.08
C GLY A 38 18.72 0.28 20.63
N GLY A 39 17.84 1.15 20.10
CA GLY A 39 16.58 1.51 20.78
C GLY A 39 15.28 1.32 19.99
N MET A 40 15.31 0.95 18.71
CA MET A 40 14.08 0.91 17.88
C MET A 40 13.40 -0.45 17.79
N VAL A 41 14.08 -1.52 18.19
CA VAL A 41 13.60 -2.89 18.08
C VAL A 41 13.34 -3.46 19.46
N ARG A 42 12.13 -3.97 19.72
CA ARG A 42 11.82 -4.60 21.02
C ARG A 42 12.33 -6.03 21.02
N LYS A 43 12.91 -6.42 22.15
CA LYS A 43 13.55 -7.72 22.34
C LYS A 43 12.93 -8.40 23.55
N LYS A 44 12.67 -9.69 23.45
CA LYS A 44 12.28 -10.54 24.58
C LYS A 44 13.12 -11.81 24.55
N ALA A 45 13.66 -12.21 25.68
CA ALA A 45 14.46 -13.42 25.79
C ALA A 45 14.01 -14.20 27.03
N TYR A 46 13.67 -15.46 26.81
CA TYR A 46 13.20 -16.37 27.85
C TYR A 46 13.99 -17.67 27.82
N ILE A 47 14.14 -18.27 28.99
CA ILE A 47 14.64 -19.63 29.16
C ILE A 47 13.55 -20.48 29.83
N PHE A 48 13.35 -21.69 29.33
CA PHE A 48 12.36 -22.64 29.81
C PHE A 48 13.05 -23.84 30.41
N ASP A 49 12.54 -24.31 31.55
CA ASP A 49 13.09 -25.45 32.30
C ASP A 49 12.60 -26.82 31.80
N GLY A 50 11.70 -26.83 30.82
CA GLY A 50 11.02 -28.03 30.30
C GLY A 50 9.96 -28.63 31.22
N SER A 51 9.76 -28.07 32.42
CA SER A 51 8.79 -28.51 33.42
C SER A 51 7.60 -27.54 33.55
N GLY A 52 7.52 -26.53 32.68
CA GLY A 52 6.44 -25.55 32.64
C GLY A 52 6.73 -24.28 33.43
N LYS A 53 8.01 -23.97 33.73
CA LYS A 53 8.42 -22.66 34.24
C LYS A 53 9.32 -21.96 33.23
N PHE A 54 9.31 -20.63 33.27
CA PHE A 54 10.16 -19.80 32.44
C PHE A 54 10.80 -18.68 33.25
N TYR A 55 11.97 -18.22 32.81
CA TYR A 55 12.69 -17.11 33.39
C TYR A 55 13.12 -16.13 32.30
N ASN A 56 13.25 -14.85 32.64
CA ASN A 56 13.86 -13.88 31.74
C ASN A 56 15.34 -14.18 31.59
N LYS A 57 15.81 -14.27 30.35
CA LYS A 57 17.21 -14.51 30.01
C LYS A 57 17.85 -13.21 29.50
N GLU A 58 19.14 -13.05 29.76
CA GLU A 58 19.92 -12.01 29.09
C GLU A 58 20.01 -12.28 27.57
N TRP A 59 20.21 -11.23 26.78
CA TRP A 59 20.29 -11.31 25.33
C TRP A 59 21.68 -11.80 24.89
N ASP A 60 21.97 -13.09 25.12
CA ASP A 60 23.24 -13.73 24.81
C ASP A 60 23.19 -14.66 23.58
N LEU A 61 21.99 -14.98 23.10
CA LEU A 61 21.73 -15.89 21.97
C LEU A 61 22.36 -17.28 22.15
N THR A 62 22.68 -17.68 23.38
CA THR A 62 23.22 -19.01 23.66
C THR A 62 22.08 -20.04 23.69
N GLU A 63 22.36 -21.25 23.22
CA GLU A 63 21.40 -22.36 23.26
C GLU A 63 21.25 -22.91 24.68
N GLY A 64 20.06 -23.44 25.00
CA GLY A 64 19.84 -24.14 26.26
C GLY A 64 20.63 -25.44 26.36
N ARG A 65 20.81 -25.96 27.58
CA ARG A 65 21.54 -27.22 27.85
C ARG A 65 20.60 -28.27 28.42
N GLY A 66 20.74 -29.52 27.95
CA GLY A 66 19.90 -30.62 28.42
C GLY A 66 18.44 -30.42 28.02
N ASN A 67 17.54 -30.38 29.01
CA ASN A 67 16.11 -30.18 28.78
C ASN A 67 15.70 -28.70 28.71
N GLU A 68 16.64 -27.78 28.99
CA GLU A 68 16.36 -26.35 28.90
C GLU A 68 16.42 -25.88 27.45
N PHE A 69 15.51 -24.99 27.09
CA PHE A 69 15.51 -24.35 25.78
C PHE A 69 15.27 -22.84 25.90
N CYS A 70 15.78 -22.09 24.94
CA CYS A 70 15.72 -20.62 24.94
C CYS A 70 14.80 -20.11 23.83
N TRP A 71 14.08 -19.04 24.10
CA TRP A 71 13.30 -18.31 23.09
C TRP A 71 13.75 -16.86 23.03
N TYR A 72 14.12 -16.42 21.83
CA TYR A 72 14.44 -15.03 21.53
C TYR A 72 13.41 -14.48 20.56
N HIS A 73 12.84 -13.33 20.87
CA HIS A 73 11.86 -12.66 20.03
C HIS A 73 12.30 -11.24 19.72
N VAL A 74 12.24 -10.90 18.44
CA VAL A 74 12.54 -9.58 17.93
C VAL A 74 11.30 -9.00 17.25
N GLU A 75 10.78 -7.90 17.79
CA GLU A 75 9.65 -7.16 17.21
C GLU A 75 10.20 -5.99 16.37
N LEU A 76 10.06 -6.07 15.05
CA LEU A 76 10.37 -4.98 14.14
C LEU A 76 9.27 -3.91 14.18
N PRO A 77 9.59 -2.62 14.15
CA PRO A 77 8.58 -1.56 14.18
C PRO A 77 7.75 -1.54 12.88
N LYS A 78 6.42 -1.38 13.01
CA LYS A 78 5.54 -1.03 11.88
C LYS A 78 5.76 0.44 11.54
N GLY A 79 6.27 0.73 10.34
CA GLY A 79 6.62 2.08 9.92
C GLY A 79 6.96 2.17 8.45
N HIS A 80 7.45 3.33 8.00
CA HIS A 80 7.85 3.56 6.60
C HIS A 80 9.28 3.08 6.32
N GLN A 81 9.69 1.99 6.98
CA GLN A 81 11.05 1.47 6.87
C GLN A 81 11.18 0.59 5.64
N LYS A 82 12.34 0.70 4.97
CA LYS A 82 12.72 -0.23 3.89
C LYS A 82 13.21 -1.54 4.50
N LEU A 83 13.08 -2.63 3.76
CA LEU A 83 13.62 -3.95 4.16
C LEU A 83 15.10 -3.92 4.54
N CYS A 84 15.90 -3.08 3.86
CA CYS A 84 17.31 -2.90 4.19
C CYS A 84 17.53 -2.36 5.61
N GLN A 85 16.66 -1.47 6.09
CA GLN A 85 16.73 -0.94 7.46
C GLN A 85 16.34 -2.02 8.46
N SER A 86 15.27 -2.78 8.20
CA SER A 86 14.91 -3.93 9.03
C SER A 86 16.02 -4.99 9.07
N ALA A 87 16.75 -5.18 7.96
CA ALA A 87 17.91 -6.06 7.91
C ALA A 87 19.08 -5.51 8.73
N GLN A 88 19.38 -4.21 8.65
CA GLN A 88 20.42 -3.55 9.46
C GLN A 88 20.10 -3.65 10.95
N ASP A 89 18.84 -3.40 11.32
CA ASP A 89 18.34 -3.55 12.68
C ASP A 89 18.55 -4.97 13.19
N LEU A 90 18.22 -5.99 12.39
CA LEU A 90 18.43 -7.38 12.79
C LEU A 90 19.89 -7.80 12.82
N ILE A 91 20.72 -7.31 11.91
CA ILE A 91 22.17 -7.52 11.94
C ILE A 91 22.75 -6.96 13.24
N GLY A 92 22.33 -5.77 13.67
CA GLY A 92 22.78 -5.16 14.92
C GLY A 92 22.30 -5.87 16.19
N VAL A 93 21.27 -6.72 16.10
CA VAL A 93 20.69 -7.42 17.26
C VAL A 93 21.09 -8.89 17.33
N LEU A 94 21.27 -9.54 16.18
CA LEU A 94 21.51 -10.99 16.07
C LEU A 94 22.98 -11.35 15.77
N CYS A 95 23.80 -10.38 15.35
CA CYS A 95 25.21 -10.59 15.05
C CYS A 95 26.11 -9.88 16.07
N PRO A 96 27.12 -10.57 16.65
CA PRO A 96 27.34 -12.03 16.73
C PRO A 96 26.34 -12.70 17.72
N PRO A 97 26.04 -14.02 17.64
CA PRO A 97 26.81 -15.10 16.99
C PRO A 97 26.26 -15.57 15.62
N LEU A 98 25.11 -15.09 15.15
CA LEU A 98 24.52 -15.59 13.90
C LEU A 98 25.23 -15.09 12.65
N LYS A 99 25.31 -15.94 11.62
CA LYS A 99 25.84 -15.59 10.30
C LYS A 99 24.86 -14.71 9.54
N LEU A 100 25.37 -13.90 8.60
CA LEU A 100 24.54 -13.05 7.75
C LEU A 100 23.50 -13.85 6.96
N GLN A 101 23.83 -15.05 6.48
CA GLN A 101 22.91 -15.92 5.75
C GLN A 101 21.65 -16.27 6.57
N ASP A 102 21.82 -16.54 7.86
CA ASP A 102 20.73 -16.85 8.78
C ASP A 102 19.80 -15.65 8.95
N ILE A 103 20.39 -14.46 9.15
CA ILE A 103 19.63 -13.23 9.33
C ILE A 103 18.87 -12.87 8.04
N LEU A 104 19.51 -12.99 6.88
CA LEU A 104 18.86 -12.76 5.59
C LEU A 104 17.69 -13.73 5.34
N SER A 105 17.80 -14.98 5.80
CA SER A 105 16.72 -15.96 5.70
C SER A 105 15.48 -15.57 6.52
N LEU A 106 15.66 -14.84 7.63
CA LEU A 106 14.57 -14.31 8.46
C LEU A 106 13.94 -13.03 7.87
N VAL A 107 14.72 -12.17 7.19
CA VAL A 107 14.26 -10.83 6.76
C VAL A 107 13.78 -10.74 5.32
N SER A 108 14.24 -11.63 4.45
CA SER A 108 13.97 -11.53 3.01
C SER A 108 12.45 -11.54 2.72
N ASN A 109 12.03 -11.27 1.48
CA ASN A 109 10.62 -11.35 1.09
C ASN A 109 10.16 -12.77 0.68
N GLY A 110 8.85 -13.01 0.82
CA GLY A 110 8.15 -14.22 0.36
C GLY A 110 8.02 -15.31 1.43
N PRO A 111 7.29 -16.40 1.14
CA PRO A 111 7.28 -17.58 2.00
C PRO A 111 8.62 -18.34 1.90
N PHE A 112 9.07 -18.96 2.98
CA PHE A 112 10.23 -19.86 2.96
C PHE A 112 10.09 -20.93 4.04
N CYS A 113 10.59 -22.13 3.74
CA CYS A 113 10.75 -23.22 4.69
C CYS A 113 11.95 -24.06 4.23
N GLY A 114 12.98 -24.15 5.06
CA GLY A 114 14.19 -24.89 4.70
C GLY A 114 15.20 -24.92 5.84
N TYR A 115 16.26 -25.71 5.67
CA TYR A 115 17.37 -25.74 6.61
C TYR A 115 18.43 -24.73 6.20
N VAL A 116 18.88 -23.92 7.16
CA VAL A 116 19.97 -22.95 6.98
C VAL A 116 20.92 -23.11 8.16
N ASP A 117 22.18 -23.43 7.88
CA ASP A 117 23.23 -23.69 8.89
C ASP A 117 22.81 -24.69 9.98
N GLY A 118 22.13 -25.78 9.57
CA GLY A 118 21.67 -26.84 10.47
C GLY A 118 20.37 -26.54 11.24
N ALA A 119 19.90 -25.28 11.23
CA ALA A 119 18.63 -24.88 11.86
C ALA A 119 17.47 -24.91 10.86
N LEU A 120 16.27 -25.29 11.33
CA LEU A 120 15.06 -25.16 10.53
C LEU A 120 14.61 -23.71 10.53
N VAL A 121 14.50 -23.09 9.35
CA VAL A 121 13.98 -21.73 9.21
C VAL A 121 12.67 -21.78 8.44
N PHE A 122 11.64 -21.15 9.00
CA PHE A 122 10.42 -20.86 8.26
C PHE A 122 10.09 -19.37 8.33
N ARG A 123 9.37 -18.91 7.32
CA ARG A 123 8.98 -17.51 7.18
C ARG A 123 7.70 -17.40 6.40
N VAL A 124 6.75 -16.66 6.96
CA VAL A 124 5.47 -16.30 6.37
C VAL A 124 5.43 -14.78 6.34
N ASN A 125 5.45 -14.22 5.13
CA ASN A 125 5.53 -12.79 4.92
C ASN A 125 4.47 -12.32 3.92
N SER A 126 3.69 -11.33 4.33
CA SER A 126 2.74 -10.67 3.44
C SER A 126 3.45 -9.59 2.63
N PRO A 127 3.17 -9.47 1.32
CA PRO A 127 3.62 -8.33 0.56
C PRO A 127 2.77 -7.11 0.95
N GLY A 128 3.45 -5.99 1.20
CA GLY A 128 2.78 -4.77 1.56
C GLY A 128 3.70 -3.78 2.29
N PRO A 129 3.22 -2.54 2.45
CA PRO A 129 3.93 -1.57 3.26
C PRO A 129 3.94 -2.01 4.73
N PRO A 130 5.10 -1.99 5.42
CA PRO A 130 5.19 -2.43 6.80
C PRO A 130 4.39 -1.58 7.80
N SER A 131 3.90 -0.41 7.37
CA SER A 131 2.99 0.44 8.15
C SER A 131 1.52 0.00 8.10
N SER A 132 1.17 -0.98 7.25
CA SER A 132 -0.22 -1.43 7.12
C SER A 132 -0.59 -2.40 8.25
N ASP A 133 -1.80 -2.25 8.78
CA ASP A 133 -2.34 -3.17 9.79
C ASP A 133 -2.53 -4.58 9.24
N PHE A 134 -2.79 -4.70 7.94
CA PHE A 134 -2.96 -5.96 7.20
C PHE A 134 -1.65 -6.58 6.70
N THR A 135 -0.50 -6.02 7.07
CA THR A 135 0.81 -6.58 6.72
C THR A 135 1.39 -7.26 7.95
N PHE A 136 1.44 -8.59 7.87
CA PHE A 136 2.04 -9.48 8.85
C PHE A 136 3.32 -10.10 8.30
N ARG A 137 4.27 -10.33 9.20
CA ARG A 137 5.47 -11.11 8.93
C ARG A 137 5.80 -11.87 10.18
N ILE A 138 6.04 -13.15 10.03
CA ILE A 138 6.57 -14.01 11.08
C ILE A 138 7.63 -14.91 10.49
N ALA A 139 8.82 -14.88 11.09
CA ALA A 139 9.91 -15.76 10.75
C ALA A 139 10.43 -16.43 12.01
N ALA A 140 10.82 -17.69 11.91
CA ALA A 140 11.42 -18.40 13.01
C ALA A 140 12.60 -19.24 12.52
N ARG A 141 13.68 -19.21 13.30
CA ARG A 141 14.79 -20.16 13.26
C ARG A 141 14.65 -21.08 14.45
N ILE A 142 14.68 -22.38 14.22
CA ILE A 142 14.46 -23.42 15.23
C ILE A 142 15.66 -24.36 15.22
N THR A 143 16.27 -24.52 16.38
CA THR A 143 17.25 -25.58 16.70
C THR A 143 16.69 -26.49 17.78
N GLU A 144 17.45 -27.49 18.22
CA GLU A 144 16.99 -28.44 19.25
C GLU A 144 16.71 -27.76 20.59
N ASN A 145 17.50 -26.74 20.94
CA ASN A 145 17.45 -26.06 22.26
C ASN A 145 17.26 -24.54 22.16
N SER A 146 16.97 -24.00 20.96
CA SER A 146 16.71 -22.57 20.79
C SER A 146 15.70 -22.26 19.70
N VAL A 147 14.89 -21.24 19.93
CA VAL A 147 13.97 -20.67 18.94
C VAL A 147 14.19 -19.17 18.86
N ILE A 148 14.47 -18.67 17.67
CA ILE A 148 14.59 -17.24 17.39
C ILE A 148 13.44 -16.86 16.48
N THR A 149 12.62 -15.92 16.91
CA THR A 149 11.46 -15.43 16.17
C THR A 149 11.60 -13.96 15.85
N VAL A 150 11.17 -13.59 14.66
CA VAL A 150 11.12 -12.20 14.19
C VAL A 150 9.69 -11.92 13.74
N SER A 151 9.09 -10.87 14.25
CA SER A 151 7.76 -10.40 13.83
C SER A 151 7.81 -8.97 13.31
N LEU A 152 6.86 -8.64 12.43
CA LEU A 152 6.58 -7.25 12.08
C LEU A 152 5.45 -6.69 12.95
N GLY A 153 5.81 -5.79 13.86
CA GLY A 153 4.92 -5.24 14.86
C GLY A 153 4.72 -6.15 16.06
N ARG A 154 3.83 -5.72 16.95
CA ARG A 154 3.48 -6.50 18.14
C ARG A 154 2.59 -7.68 17.73
N VAL A 155 2.94 -8.88 18.18
CA VAL A 155 2.07 -10.06 18.07
C VAL A 155 1.34 -10.24 19.40
N PRO A 156 0.00 -10.08 19.44
CA PRO A 156 -0.78 -10.34 20.64
C PRO A 156 -0.54 -11.78 21.13
N ARG A 157 -0.58 -12.02 22.45
CA ARG A 157 -0.50 -13.36 23.07
C ARG A 157 0.80 -14.14 22.84
N LEU A 158 1.80 -13.56 22.16
CA LEU A 158 3.05 -14.29 21.93
C LEU A 158 3.93 -14.37 23.18
N GLY A 159 3.85 -13.37 24.06
CA GLY A 159 4.62 -13.33 25.31
C GLY A 159 3.92 -14.06 26.45
N PHE A 160 4.70 -14.55 27.40
CA PHE A 160 4.23 -15.18 28.63
C PHE A 160 4.16 -14.14 29.76
N SER A 161 3.09 -14.16 30.53
CA SER A 161 2.99 -13.39 31.77
C SER A 161 3.45 -14.26 32.94
N PRO A 162 4.22 -13.75 33.91
CA PRO A 162 4.49 -14.50 35.13
C PRO A 162 3.17 -14.76 35.86
N VAL A 163 2.94 -16.04 36.19
CA VAL A 163 1.77 -16.51 36.93
C VAL A 163 1.64 -15.70 38.22
N GLY A 164 0.61 -14.87 38.32
CA GLY A 164 0.34 -14.04 39.52
C GLY A 164 0.03 -12.57 39.27
N GLN A 165 0.16 -12.04 38.04
CA GLN A 165 -0.31 -10.70 37.67
C GLN A 165 -1.47 -10.75 36.68
N SER A 166 -2.49 -11.56 36.97
CA SER A 166 -3.70 -11.54 36.16
C SER A 166 -4.42 -10.21 36.38
N LEU A 167 -4.36 -9.33 35.39
CA LEU A 167 -5.15 -8.08 35.34
C LEU A 167 -6.66 -8.33 35.43
N LEU A 168 -7.09 -9.59 35.32
CA LEU A 168 -8.48 -10.05 35.43
C LEU A 168 -8.88 -10.38 36.88
N SER A 169 -7.93 -10.47 37.81
CA SER A 169 -8.20 -10.74 39.23
C SER A 169 -8.60 -9.49 40.03
N GLU A 170 -8.26 -8.31 39.52
CA GLU A 170 -8.63 -7.01 40.10
C GLU A 170 -9.58 -6.27 39.16
N ILE A 171 -10.60 -5.58 39.69
CA ILE A 171 -11.54 -4.78 38.89
C ILE A 171 -10.82 -3.48 38.47
N PRO A 172 -10.46 -3.30 37.18
CA PRO A 172 -9.77 -2.11 36.73
C PRO A 172 -10.76 -0.98 36.42
N SER A 173 -10.32 0.27 36.54
CA SER A 173 -11.06 1.43 36.01
C SER A 173 -10.57 1.77 34.61
N VAL A 174 -11.48 1.88 33.64
CA VAL A 174 -11.13 2.24 32.25
C VAL A 174 -10.91 3.74 32.16
N GLU A 175 -9.79 4.15 31.54
CA GLU A 175 -9.49 5.55 31.27
C GLU A 175 -10.55 6.10 30.31
N SER A 176 -11.50 6.89 30.84
CA SER A 176 -12.51 7.57 30.03
C SER A 176 -11.88 8.86 29.49
N PRO A 177 -12.03 9.21 28.20
CA PRO A 177 -11.56 10.48 27.68
C PRO A 177 -12.52 11.57 28.16
N SER A 178 -12.32 12.09 29.37
CA SER A 178 -13.10 13.22 29.89
C SER A 178 -12.23 14.39 30.33
N TYR A 179 -12.72 15.56 29.91
CA TYR A 179 -12.19 16.89 30.11
C TYR A 179 -11.81 17.18 31.56
N HIS A 180 -10.79 18.02 31.68
CA HIS A 180 -10.10 18.47 32.88
C HIS A 180 -10.87 18.67 34.20
N ARG A 181 -10.11 18.32 35.25
CA ARG A 181 -9.86 19.06 36.51
C ARG A 181 -10.76 18.75 37.71
N GLY A 182 -10.11 18.15 38.71
CA GLY A 182 -10.39 18.41 40.12
C GLY A 182 -10.97 17.22 40.87
N GLU A 183 -10.05 16.41 41.43
CA GLU A 183 -10.10 15.79 42.76
C GLU A 183 -9.37 14.44 42.70
N GLN A 184 -8.10 14.51 43.09
CA GLN A 184 -7.26 13.35 43.31
C GLN A 184 -7.68 12.71 44.63
N ARG A 185 -8.72 11.88 44.59
CA ARG A 185 -8.93 10.84 45.60
C ARG A 185 -8.27 9.58 45.08
N GLU A 186 -7.25 9.14 45.80
CA GLU A 186 -6.58 7.84 45.63
C GLU A 186 -7.61 6.70 45.76
N ARG A 187 -8.28 6.37 44.66
CA ARG A 187 -8.74 5.01 44.44
C ARG A 187 -7.56 4.26 43.86
N SER A 188 -6.99 3.35 44.66
CA SER A 188 -6.07 2.31 44.23
C SER A 188 -6.78 1.36 43.26
N GLY A 189 -7.09 1.85 42.06
CA GLY A 189 -7.61 1.08 40.95
C GLY A 189 -6.59 1.14 39.82
N ILE A 190 -6.26 -0.02 39.24
CA ILE A 190 -5.42 -0.07 38.05
C ILE A 190 -6.18 0.62 36.91
N VAL A 191 -5.59 1.66 36.32
CA VAL A 191 -6.10 2.30 35.11
C VAL A 191 -5.61 1.51 33.91
N ILE A 192 -6.53 0.86 33.20
CA ILE A 192 -6.22 0.13 31.97
C ILE A 192 -6.44 1.08 30.79
N GLY A 193 -5.39 1.32 30.02
CA GLY A 193 -5.48 2.07 28.77
C GLY A 193 -6.30 1.31 27.73
N GLU A 194 -6.99 2.03 26.85
CA GLU A 194 -7.89 1.46 25.83
C GLU A 194 -7.23 0.34 24.99
N HIS A 195 -5.96 0.52 24.61
CA HIS A 195 -5.19 -0.48 23.86
C HIS A 195 -4.90 -1.78 24.64
N VAL A 196 -4.83 -1.72 25.97
CA VAL A 196 -4.70 -2.91 26.82
C VAL A 196 -6.06 -3.58 26.99
N LEU A 197 -7.13 -2.78 27.09
CA LEU A 197 -8.49 -3.30 27.13
C LEU A 197 -8.88 -3.99 25.81
N GLU A 198 -8.58 -3.39 24.66
CA GLU A 198 -8.80 -4.02 23.34
C GLU A 198 -8.01 -5.33 23.25
N PHE A 199 -6.77 -5.35 23.74
CA PHE A 199 -5.97 -6.58 23.83
C PHE A 199 -6.63 -7.65 24.71
N LEU A 200 -7.14 -7.29 25.89
CA LEU A 200 -7.85 -8.23 26.76
C LEU A 200 -9.15 -8.73 26.14
N LEU A 201 -9.93 -7.85 25.50
CA LEU A 201 -11.17 -8.21 24.81
C LEU A 201 -10.95 -9.15 23.62
N THR A 202 -9.77 -9.07 22.97
CA THR A 202 -9.41 -10.05 21.95
C THR A 202 -9.06 -11.42 22.53
N MET A 203 -8.61 -11.52 23.79
CA MET A 203 -8.32 -12.81 24.43
C MET A 203 -9.62 -13.54 24.78
N ASN A 204 -9.81 -14.75 24.25
CA ASN A 204 -10.86 -15.65 24.71
C ASN A 204 -10.47 -16.14 26.11
N HIS A 205 -11.07 -15.57 27.16
CA HIS A 205 -10.78 -15.95 28.53
C HIS A 205 -11.28 -17.37 28.83
N SER A 206 -10.40 -18.38 28.76
CA SER A 206 -10.56 -19.65 29.48
C SER A 206 -10.09 -19.49 30.93
N GLU A 207 -10.62 -20.31 31.84
CA GLU A 207 -10.32 -20.24 33.29
C GLU A 207 -8.83 -20.41 33.64
N GLU A 208 -8.01 -20.94 32.73
CA GLU A 208 -6.55 -20.78 32.73
C GLU A 208 -6.16 -19.50 31.97
N ALA A 209 -6.10 -18.37 32.69
CA ALA A 209 -5.91 -17.04 32.13
C ALA A 209 -4.50 -16.75 31.53
N ASP A 210 -3.58 -17.73 31.55
CA ASP A 210 -2.22 -17.61 31.03
C ASP A 210 -2.00 -18.65 29.92
N ASN A 211 -1.38 -18.24 28.82
CA ASN A 211 -0.93 -19.19 27.79
C ASN A 211 -0.08 -20.28 28.45
N PRO A 212 -0.37 -21.57 28.21
CA PRO A 212 0.38 -22.64 28.85
C PRO A 212 1.86 -22.52 28.51
N VAL A 213 2.70 -22.46 29.55
CA VAL A 213 4.15 -22.33 29.37
C VAL A 213 4.66 -23.56 28.61
N PRO A 214 5.33 -23.39 27.45
CA PRO A 214 5.83 -24.49 26.67
C PRO A 214 6.79 -25.37 27.47
N LYS A 215 6.63 -26.70 27.36
CA LYS A 215 7.50 -27.69 28.01
C LYS A 215 8.59 -28.22 27.08
N SER A 216 8.45 -27.99 25.78
CA SER A 216 9.44 -28.36 24.77
C SER A 216 9.52 -27.30 23.67
N VAL A 217 10.57 -27.38 22.84
CA VAL A 217 10.68 -26.58 21.62
C VAL A 217 9.52 -26.86 20.67
N SER A 218 9.02 -28.10 20.59
CA SER A 218 7.86 -28.44 19.77
C SER A 218 6.58 -27.73 20.24
N ASN A 219 6.29 -27.73 21.55
CA ASN A 219 5.18 -26.95 22.10
C ASN A 219 5.34 -25.45 21.81
N LEU A 220 6.56 -24.91 21.92
CA LEU A 220 6.81 -23.49 21.66
C LEU A 220 6.56 -23.14 20.18
N VAL A 221 6.95 -24.00 19.25
CA VAL A 221 6.67 -23.80 17.81
C VAL A 221 5.16 -23.85 17.55
N VAL A 222 4.44 -24.81 18.15
CA VAL A 222 2.98 -24.88 18.07
C VAL A 222 2.36 -23.60 18.62
N HIS A 223 2.78 -23.12 19.79
CA HIS A 223 2.31 -21.87 20.39
C HIS A 223 2.55 -20.65 19.49
N ILE A 224 3.73 -20.54 18.86
CA ILE A 224 4.05 -19.43 17.94
C ILE A 224 3.11 -19.45 16.72
N VAL A 225 2.89 -20.62 16.12
CA VAL A 225 2.01 -20.78 14.97
C VAL A 225 0.56 -20.52 15.37
N ASP A 226 0.11 -21.07 16.48
CA ASP A 226 -1.25 -20.89 17.01
C ASP A 226 -1.55 -19.41 17.27
N THR A 227 -0.64 -18.73 17.98
CA THR A 227 -0.74 -17.29 18.24
C THR A 227 -0.81 -16.47 16.95
N HIS A 228 -0.03 -16.84 15.93
CA HIS A 228 -0.08 -16.14 14.65
C HIS A 228 -1.41 -16.35 13.94
N VAL A 229 -1.93 -17.58 13.92
CA VAL A 229 -3.23 -17.88 13.29
C VAL A 229 -4.37 -17.22 14.06
N ASP A 230 -4.32 -17.16 15.39
CA ASP A 230 -5.27 -16.41 16.22
C ASP A 230 -5.23 -14.91 15.91
N HIS A 231 -4.04 -14.33 15.76
CA HIS A 231 -3.92 -12.93 15.39
C HIS A 231 -4.54 -12.64 14.00
N LEU A 232 -4.38 -13.55 13.05
CA LEU A 232 -5.04 -13.44 11.74
C LEU A 232 -6.56 -13.56 11.89
N GLN A 233 -7.04 -14.48 12.72
CA GLN A 233 -8.47 -14.66 13.01
C GLN A 233 -9.09 -13.38 13.60
N ASP A 234 -8.43 -12.75 14.57
CA ASP A 234 -8.90 -11.48 15.18
C ASP A 234 -9.06 -10.38 14.12
N VAL A 235 -8.09 -10.26 13.22
CA VAL A 235 -8.10 -9.26 12.15
C VAL A 235 -9.23 -9.53 11.15
N VAL A 236 -9.47 -10.80 10.82
CA VAL A 236 -10.60 -11.21 9.96
C VAL A 236 -11.92 -10.86 10.62
N THR A 237 -12.11 -11.21 11.89
CA THR A 237 -13.33 -10.91 12.63
C THR A 237 -13.57 -9.41 12.75
N LYS A 238 -12.53 -8.61 13.03
CA LYS A 238 -12.64 -7.14 13.06
C LYS A 238 -13.09 -6.57 11.71
N LEU A 239 -12.54 -7.09 10.61
CA LEU A 239 -12.90 -6.67 9.28
C LEU A 239 -14.33 -7.11 8.89
N GLU A 240 -14.74 -8.30 9.28
CA GLU A 240 -16.11 -8.80 9.06
C GLU A 240 -17.15 -7.93 9.77
N ILE A 241 -16.90 -7.57 11.03
CA ILE A 241 -17.75 -6.63 11.78
C ILE A 241 -17.79 -5.26 11.10
N GLU A 242 -16.64 -4.74 10.64
CA GLU A 242 -16.61 -3.47 9.91
C GLU A 242 -17.47 -3.57 8.63
N LEU A 243 -17.32 -4.63 7.86
CA LEU A 243 -18.09 -4.86 6.64
C LEU A 243 -19.60 -4.90 6.92
N ASP A 244 -20.03 -5.67 7.92
CA ASP A 244 -21.45 -5.77 8.30
C ASP A 244 -22.02 -4.40 8.71
N SER A 245 -21.23 -3.60 9.44
CA SER A 245 -21.65 -2.25 9.83
C SER A 245 -21.84 -1.31 8.63
N VAL A 246 -20.99 -1.46 7.61
CA VAL A 246 -21.03 -0.66 6.38
C VAL A 246 -22.17 -1.12 5.48
N GLU A 247 -22.41 -2.43 5.37
CA GLU A 247 -23.52 -3.00 4.63
C GLU A 247 -24.87 -2.51 5.20
N LEU A 248 -25.03 -2.54 6.52
CA LEU A 248 -26.21 -1.99 7.19
C LEU A 248 -26.40 -0.49 6.92
N GLN A 249 -25.30 0.27 6.91
CA GLN A 249 -25.30 1.68 6.58
C GLN A 249 -25.70 1.93 5.12
N MET A 250 -25.30 1.06 4.19
CA MET A 250 -25.67 1.17 2.78
C MET A 250 -27.15 0.87 2.52
N ASP A 251 -27.72 -0.10 3.24
CA ASP A 251 -29.12 -0.49 3.12
C ASP A 251 -30.05 0.62 3.64
N LYS A 252 -29.69 1.21 4.78
CA LYS A 252 -30.43 2.34 5.37
C LYS A 252 -30.08 3.69 4.73
N GLY A 253 -28.92 3.77 4.09
CA GLY A 253 -28.29 5.00 3.65
C GLY A 253 -28.90 5.60 2.39
N GLY A 254 -29.14 6.91 2.43
CA GLY A 254 -29.55 7.69 1.26
C GLY A 254 -28.41 7.96 0.27
N PHE A 255 -28.74 8.66 -0.82
CA PHE A 255 -27.82 9.03 -1.91
C PHE A 255 -26.47 9.61 -1.44
N ALA A 256 -26.48 10.47 -0.41
CA ALA A 256 -25.29 11.16 0.07
C ALA A 256 -24.23 10.19 0.61
N LEU A 257 -24.64 9.17 1.35
CA LEU A 257 -23.73 8.19 1.94
C LEU A 257 -23.11 7.28 0.87
N LYS A 258 -23.92 6.81 -0.09
CA LYS A 258 -23.43 6.01 -1.22
C LYS A 258 -22.42 6.78 -2.07
N LYS A 259 -22.67 8.07 -2.29
CA LYS A 259 -21.73 8.95 -2.99
C LYS A 259 -20.42 9.14 -2.21
N GLN A 260 -20.50 9.39 -0.91
CA GLN A 260 -19.32 9.54 -0.06
C GLN A 260 -18.43 8.29 -0.10
N MET A 261 -19.02 7.09 -0.02
CA MET A 261 -18.26 5.83 -0.06
C MET A 261 -17.52 5.61 -1.38
N LEU A 262 -18.10 6.05 -2.51
CA LEU A 262 -17.43 6.04 -3.82
C LEU A 262 -16.27 7.03 -3.85
N ASP A 263 -16.48 8.25 -3.36
CA ASP A 263 -15.46 9.30 -3.31
C ASP A 263 -14.27 8.89 -2.42
N ASP A 264 -14.53 8.26 -1.28
CA ASP A 264 -13.50 7.78 -0.34
C ASP A 264 -12.75 6.52 -0.82
N ARG A 265 -13.23 5.88 -1.89
CA ARG A 265 -12.75 4.59 -2.42
C ARG A 265 -12.67 3.51 -1.33
N ARG A 266 -13.68 3.48 -0.45
CA ARG A 266 -13.66 2.62 0.75
C ARG A 266 -13.59 1.13 0.40
N PHE A 267 -14.50 0.64 -0.45
CA PHE A 267 -14.52 -0.77 -0.88
C PHE A 267 -13.29 -1.19 -1.68
N PRO A 268 -12.77 -0.41 -2.65
CA PRO A 268 -11.49 -0.72 -3.28
C PRO A 268 -10.32 -0.87 -2.30
N LYS A 269 -10.22 0.01 -1.29
CA LYS A 269 -9.19 -0.08 -0.25
C LYS A 269 -9.37 -1.32 0.62
N MET A 270 -10.60 -1.62 1.01
CA MET A 270 -10.94 -2.80 1.80
C MET A 270 -10.66 -4.09 1.03
N HIS A 271 -10.99 -4.15 -0.26
CA HIS A 271 -10.67 -5.26 -1.15
C HIS A 271 -9.14 -5.49 -1.23
N LEU A 272 -8.36 -4.42 -1.38
CA LEU A 272 -6.89 -4.51 -1.37
C LEU A 272 -6.35 -5.06 -0.04
N ASN A 273 -6.89 -4.60 1.08
CA ASN A 273 -6.49 -5.08 2.41
C ASN A 273 -6.85 -6.56 2.62
N LEU A 274 -8.03 -6.98 2.17
CA LEU A 274 -8.46 -8.38 2.13
C LEU A 274 -7.53 -9.24 1.28
N GLN A 275 -7.14 -8.76 0.10
CA GLN A 275 -6.19 -9.49 -0.76
C GLN A 275 -4.84 -9.69 -0.08
N ARG A 276 -4.33 -8.68 0.65
CA ARG A 276 -3.08 -8.79 1.42
C ARG A 276 -3.19 -9.83 2.53
N LEU A 277 -4.30 -9.81 3.28
CA LEU A 277 -4.58 -10.77 4.34
C LEU A 277 -4.74 -12.20 3.80
N LEU A 278 -5.49 -12.36 2.72
CA LEU A 278 -5.67 -13.63 2.03
C LEU A 278 -4.33 -14.20 1.55
N GLN A 279 -3.44 -13.35 1.07
CA GLN A 279 -2.11 -13.76 0.64
C GLN A 279 -1.22 -14.21 1.81
N GLU A 280 -1.29 -13.53 2.96
CA GLU A 280 -0.59 -13.99 4.17
C GLU A 280 -1.05 -15.38 4.60
N ILE A 281 -2.37 -15.57 4.65
CA ILE A 281 -2.98 -16.85 5.02
C ILE A 281 -2.58 -17.93 4.01
N ALA A 282 -2.56 -17.61 2.71
CA ALA A 282 -2.13 -18.53 1.66
C ALA A 282 -0.64 -18.90 1.77
N HIS A 283 0.22 -17.95 2.15
CA HIS A 283 1.64 -18.23 2.43
C HIS A 283 1.79 -19.14 3.65
N GLY A 284 1.01 -18.92 4.72
CA GLY A 284 0.98 -19.81 5.88
C GLY A 284 0.53 -21.22 5.52
N GLU A 285 -0.53 -21.35 4.70
CA GLU A 285 -1.03 -22.63 4.18
C GLU A 285 0.03 -23.37 3.34
N GLN A 286 0.92 -22.64 2.66
CA GLN A 286 2.03 -23.23 1.91
C GLN A 286 3.20 -23.67 2.82
N VAL A 287 3.50 -22.89 3.85
CA VAL A 287 4.70 -23.04 4.69
C VAL A 287 4.47 -24.02 5.83
N PHE A 288 3.37 -23.92 6.58
CA PHE A 288 3.15 -24.73 7.77
C PHE A 288 3.08 -26.25 7.52
N PRO A 289 2.50 -26.75 6.41
CA PRO A 289 2.58 -28.18 6.09
C PRO A 289 4.02 -28.66 5.90
N ARG A 290 4.89 -27.83 5.32
CA ARG A 290 6.31 -28.13 5.15
C ARG A 290 7.02 -28.09 6.50
N VAL A 291 6.70 -27.13 7.37
CA VAL A 291 7.22 -27.10 8.74
C VAL A 291 6.87 -28.40 9.46
N LYS A 292 5.60 -28.80 9.41
CA LYS A 292 5.13 -30.07 9.99
C LYS A 292 5.93 -31.27 9.47
N GLU A 293 6.05 -31.43 8.15
CA GLU A 293 6.79 -32.53 7.53
C GLU A 293 8.27 -32.57 7.98
N ARG A 294 8.94 -31.41 8.01
CA ARG A 294 10.34 -31.32 8.43
C ARG A 294 10.50 -31.58 9.93
N CYS A 295 9.57 -31.13 10.76
CA CYS A 295 9.56 -31.39 12.19
C CYS A 295 9.28 -32.87 12.50
N SER A 296 8.39 -33.54 11.74
CA SER A 296 8.12 -34.98 11.90
C SER A 296 9.34 -35.88 11.68
N SER A 297 10.36 -35.40 10.95
CA SER A 297 11.62 -36.12 10.77
C SER A 297 12.57 -36.05 11.97
N LYS A 298 12.26 -35.23 12.98
CA LYS A 298 13.12 -34.98 14.14
C LYS A 298 12.57 -35.70 15.37
N GLN A 299 13.48 -36.27 16.16
CA GLN A 299 13.12 -37.06 17.36
C GLN A 299 12.65 -36.20 18.54
N TRP A 300 13.05 -34.92 18.59
CA TRP A 300 12.67 -33.98 19.64
C TRP A 300 11.30 -33.31 19.41
N PHE A 301 10.57 -33.70 18.35
CA PHE A 301 9.20 -33.26 18.09
C PHE A 301 8.20 -34.34 18.50
N SER A 302 7.32 -34.02 19.45
CA SER A 302 6.27 -34.96 19.89
C SER A 302 5.24 -35.23 18.78
N SER A 303 4.72 -36.45 18.73
CA SER A 303 3.59 -36.80 17.83
C SER A 303 2.32 -36.03 18.17
N GLU A 304 2.13 -35.66 19.44
CA GLU A 304 1.00 -34.82 19.88
C GLU A 304 1.11 -33.42 19.27
N ASP A 305 2.28 -32.80 19.33
CA ASP A 305 2.53 -31.48 18.74
C ASP A 305 2.38 -31.49 17.20
N ILE A 306 2.73 -32.60 16.55
CA ILE A 306 2.51 -32.78 15.11
C ILE A 306 1.00 -32.81 14.79
N ALA A 307 0.20 -33.47 15.64
CA ALA A 307 -1.25 -33.49 15.49
C ALA A 307 -1.87 -32.10 15.73
N SER A 308 -1.43 -31.38 16.76
CA SER A 308 -1.84 -29.99 17.01
C SER A 308 -1.49 -29.09 15.83
N LEU A 309 -0.29 -29.23 15.25
CA LEU A 309 0.10 -28.44 14.07
C LEU A 309 -0.77 -28.77 12.84
N GLU A 310 -1.19 -30.02 12.66
CA GLU A 310 -2.14 -30.38 11.59
C GLU A 310 -3.52 -29.75 11.80
N GLU A 311 -4.00 -29.69 13.04
CA GLU A 311 -5.24 -29.00 13.37
C GLU A 311 -5.15 -27.50 13.06
N LEU A 312 -4.04 -26.85 13.43
CA LEU A 312 -3.78 -25.43 13.12
C LEU A 312 -3.74 -25.17 11.61
N ILE A 313 -3.11 -26.07 10.84
CA ILE A 313 -3.13 -26.01 9.38
C ILE A 313 -4.58 -26.11 8.86
N GLY A 314 -5.39 -27.01 9.42
CA GLY A 314 -6.81 -27.13 9.10
C GLY A 314 -7.61 -25.86 9.43
N ARG A 315 -7.36 -25.25 10.59
CA ARG A 315 -7.95 -23.97 11.00
C ARG A 315 -7.58 -22.85 10.03
N LEU A 316 -6.32 -22.77 9.63
CA LEU A 316 -5.84 -21.78 8.67
C LEU A 316 -6.48 -21.93 7.28
N ARG A 317 -6.70 -23.17 6.81
CA ARG A 317 -7.43 -23.42 5.54
C ARG A 317 -8.87 -22.89 5.60
N ARG A 318 -9.59 -23.19 6.67
CA ARG A 318 -10.97 -22.68 6.87
C ARG A 318 -10.99 -21.15 6.95
N LEU A 319 -10.01 -20.55 7.64
CA LEU A 319 -9.86 -19.10 7.71
C LEU A 319 -9.64 -18.47 6.33
N LYS A 320 -8.82 -19.11 5.48
CA LYS A 320 -8.61 -18.69 4.09
C LYS A 320 -9.91 -18.67 3.29
N GLU A 321 -10.70 -19.73 3.40
CA GLU A 321 -12.00 -19.83 2.75
C GLU A 321 -12.94 -18.73 3.23
N ASN A 322 -12.98 -18.47 4.55
CA ASN A 322 -13.77 -17.39 5.13
C ASN A 322 -13.39 -16.01 4.56
N VAL A 323 -12.09 -15.70 4.52
CA VAL A 323 -11.60 -14.45 3.91
C VAL A 323 -11.96 -14.38 2.42
N GLY A 324 -11.95 -15.51 1.71
CA GLY A 324 -12.43 -15.61 0.32
C GLY A 324 -13.90 -15.23 0.18
N PHE A 325 -14.77 -15.71 1.08
CA PHE A 325 -16.19 -15.33 1.10
C PHE A 325 -16.39 -13.84 1.36
N ILE A 326 -15.64 -13.28 2.33
CA ILE A 326 -15.68 -11.84 2.63
C ILE A 326 -15.22 -11.03 1.41
N ALA A 327 -14.14 -11.42 0.73
CA ALA A 327 -13.67 -10.75 -0.49
C ALA A 327 -14.71 -10.74 -1.61
N ASN A 328 -15.45 -11.85 -1.78
CA ASN A 328 -16.55 -11.93 -2.73
C ASN A 328 -17.71 -10.99 -2.34
N ARG A 329 -18.08 -10.94 -1.06
CA ARG A 329 -19.09 -9.99 -0.54
C ARG A 329 -18.70 -8.53 -0.83
N VAL A 330 -17.45 -8.15 -0.55
CA VAL A 330 -16.92 -6.81 -0.85
C VAL A 330 -16.99 -6.49 -2.34
N THR A 331 -16.66 -7.45 -3.20
CA THR A 331 -16.70 -7.29 -4.66
C THR A 331 -18.13 -7.10 -5.15
N ALA A 332 -19.08 -7.87 -4.62
CA ALA A 332 -20.50 -7.75 -4.95
C ALA A 332 -21.06 -6.38 -4.53
N ILE A 333 -20.70 -5.91 -3.33
CA ILE A 333 -21.08 -4.59 -2.85
C ILE A 333 -20.49 -3.50 -3.75
N GLN A 334 -19.19 -3.57 -4.05
CA GLN A 334 -18.53 -2.61 -4.95
C GLN A 334 -19.22 -2.53 -6.31
N ALA A 335 -19.54 -3.67 -6.93
CA ALA A 335 -20.29 -3.72 -8.20
C ALA A 335 -21.69 -3.10 -8.08
N GLY A 336 -22.35 -3.26 -6.94
CA GLY A 336 -23.63 -2.60 -6.62
C GLY A 336 -23.52 -1.08 -6.60
N LEU A 337 -22.46 -0.52 -5.99
CA LEU A 337 -22.23 0.94 -6.02
C LEU A 337 -21.88 1.43 -7.43
N ASP A 338 -21.08 0.69 -8.20
CA ASP A 338 -20.72 1.06 -9.57
C ASP A 338 -21.95 1.10 -10.48
N SER A 339 -22.83 0.10 -10.36
CA SER A 339 -24.12 0.05 -11.07
C SER A 339 -25.02 1.24 -10.69
N TRP A 340 -25.12 1.54 -9.39
CA TRP A 340 -25.86 2.70 -8.91
C TRP A 340 -25.29 4.02 -9.46
N GLN A 341 -23.96 4.18 -9.48
CA GLN A 341 -23.32 5.37 -10.06
C GLN A 341 -23.65 5.51 -11.55
N ALA A 342 -23.61 4.40 -12.29
CA ALA A 342 -24.00 4.39 -13.70
C ALA A 342 -25.47 4.81 -13.91
N GLU A 343 -26.38 4.35 -13.06
CA GLU A 343 -27.79 4.77 -13.08
C GLU A 343 -27.93 6.29 -12.88
N GLN A 344 -27.18 6.87 -11.95
CA GLN A 344 -27.21 8.32 -11.71
C GLN A 344 -26.68 9.12 -12.91
N ILE A 345 -25.62 8.64 -13.55
CA ILE A 345 -25.07 9.28 -14.77
C ILE A 345 -26.10 9.19 -15.90
N ASN A 346 -26.68 8.00 -16.11
CA ASN A 346 -27.68 7.79 -17.15
C ASN A 346 -28.93 8.65 -16.94
N ARG A 347 -29.40 8.80 -15.70
CA ARG A 347 -30.53 9.67 -15.39
C ARG A 347 -30.23 11.14 -15.68
N LYS A 348 -29.04 11.64 -15.32
CA LYS A 348 -28.61 13.00 -15.65
C LYS A 348 -28.48 13.21 -17.16
N LEU A 349 -27.92 12.22 -17.86
CA LEU A 349 -27.80 12.25 -19.30
C LEU A 349 -29.17 12.25 -19.99
N TYR A 350 -30.14 11.51 -19.47
CA TYR A 350 -31.52 11.55 -19.95
C TYR A 350 -32.13 12.96 -19.86
N TYR A 351 -31.96 13.65 -18.72
CA TYR A 351 -32.43 15.04 -18.60
C TYR A 351 -31.72 16.00 -19.55
N LEU A 352 -30.41 15.85 -19.76
CA LEU A 352 -29.67 16.67 -20.72
C LEU A 352 -30.11 16.39 -22.17
N SER A 353 -30.33 15.13 -22.53
CA SER A 353 -30.87 14.74 -23.84
C SER A 353 -32.25 15.32 -24.06
N PHE A 354 -33.14 15.26 -23.07
CA PHE A 354 -34.47 15.86 -23.14
C PHE A 354 -34.40 17.39 -23.30
N LEU A 355 -33.55 18.06 -22.52
CA LEU A 355 -33.31 19.49 -22.63
C LEU A 355 -32.79 19.88 -24.03
N SER A 356 -31.91 19.05 -24.58
CA SER A 356 -31.37 19.22 -25.94
C SER A 356 -32.46 19.09 -27.00
N ILE A 357 -33.39 18.13 -26.87
CA ILE A 357 -34.52 17.96 -27.78
C ILE A 357 -35.42 19.22 -27.78
N ILE A 358 -35.65 19.84 -26.63
CA ILE A 358 -36.45 21.07 -26.52
C ILE A 358 -35.72 22.28 -27.13
N PHE A 359 -34.42 22.43 -26.89
CA PHE A 359 -33.66 23.58 -27.38
C PHE A 359 -33.21 23.46 -28.83
N LEU A 360 -33.16 22.25 -29.40
CA LEU A 360 -32.79 22.03 -30.79
C LEU A 360 -33.64 22.85 -31.78
N PRO A 361 -35.00 22.77 -31.78
CA PRO A 361 -35.81 23.58 -32.70
C PRO A 361 -35.66 25.09 -32.43
N LEU A 362 -35.55 25.50 -31.17
CA LEU A 362 -35.33 26.92 -30.82
C LEU A 362 -34.00 27.45 -31.37
N SER A 363 -32.94 26.63 -31.28
CA SER A 363 -31.61 26.96 -31.81
C SER A 363 -31.61 27.05 -33.33
N ILE A 364 -32.37 26.17 -34.01
CA ILE A 364 -32.54 26.22 -35.47
C ILE A 364 -33.27 27.50 -35.89
N ILE A 365 -34.37 27.85 -35.21
CA ILE A 365 -35.16 29.05 -35.52
C ILE A 365 -34.34 30.31 -35.30
N THR A 366 -33.67 30.43 -34.15
CA THR A 366 -32.83 31.60 -33.84
C THR A 366 -31.65 31.73 -34.80
N GLY A 367 -30.99 30.62 -35.13
CA GLY A 367 -29.94 30.58 -36.15
C GLY A 367 -30.42 31.01 -37.53
N ALA A 368 -31.59 30.53 -37.98
CA ALA A 368 -32.18 30.91 -39.26
C ALA A 368 -32.57 32.39 -39.32
N MET A 369 -33.17 32.93 -38.25
CA MET A 369 -33.52 34.35 -38.16
C MET A 369 -32.29 35.26 -38.19
N LEU A 370 -31.22 34.88 -37.49
CA LEU A 370 -29.97 35.63 -37.49
C LEU A 370 -29.29 35.59 -38.87
N LEU A 371 -29.28 34.43 -39.53
CA LEU A 371 -28.80 34.30 -40.91
C LEU A 371 -29.60 35.21 -41.86
N LEU A 372 -30.93 35.20 -41.77
CA LEU A 372 -31.80 36.05 -42.58
C LEU A 372 -31.47 37.54 -42.35
N ALA A 373 -31.33 37.98 -41.11
CA ALA A 373 -30.97 39.35 -40.77
C ALA A 373 -29.61 39.74 -41.37
N LEU A 374 -28.59 38.89 -41.24
CA LEU A 374 -27.27 39.12 -41.82
C LEU A 374 -27.33 39.22 -43.35
N LEU A 375 -28.13 38.38 -44.01
CA LEU A 375 -28.38 38.48 -45.44
C LEU A 375 -29.05 39.82 -45.76
N CYS A 376 -30.09 40.22 -45.04
CA CYS A 376 -30.76 41.51 -45.25
C CYS A 376 -29.83 42.73 -45.10
N PHE A 377 -28.87 42.70 -44.19
CA PHE A 377 -27.88 43.79 -44.05
C PHE A 377 -26.77 43.74 -45.11
N SER A 378 -26.36 42.55 -45.54
CA SER A 378 -25.28 42.40 -46.52
C SER A 378 -25.72 42.59 -47.96
N PHE A 379 -26.95 42.21 -48.31
CA PHE A 379 -27.51 42.32 -49.67
C PHE A 379 -27.49 43.76 -50.21
N PRO A 380 -27.93 44.81 -49.49
CA PRO A 380 -27.86 46.19 -49.95
C PRO A 380 -26.43 46.68 -50.20
N VAL A 381 -25.48 46.30 -49.34
CA VAL A 381 -24.05 46.66 -49.48
C VAL A 381 -23.43 45.96 -50.68
N LEU A 382 -23.71 44.66 -50.87
CA LEU A 382 -23.21 43.89 -51.99
C LEU A 382 -23.83 44.37 -53.31
N TYR A 383 -25.14 44.63 -53.31
CA TYR A 383 -25.88 45.13 -54.46
C TYR A 383 -25.36 46.51 -54.91
N THR A 384 -25.16 47.45 -53.97
CA THR A 384 -24.60 48.77 -54.30
C THR A 384 -23.19 48.68 -54.87
N ARG A 385 -22.32 47.80 -54.33
CA ARG A 385 -20.98 47.55 -54.86
C ARG A 385 -21.01 46.98 -56.28
N ILE A 386 -21.86 45.98 -56.54
CA ILE A 386 -22.01 45.37 -57.86
C ILE A 386 -22.61 46.37 -58.85
N ALA A 387 -23.65 47.12 -58.46
CA ALA A 387 -24.26 48.14 -59.30
C ALA A 387 -23.28 49.29 -59.62
N ALA A 388 -22.44 49.70 -58.67
CA ALA A 388 -21.39 50.70 -58.89
C ALA A 388 -20.30 50.19 -59.83
N TRP A 389 -19.88 48.93 -59.67
CA TRP A 389 -18.92 48.29 -60.58
C TRP A 389 -19.48 48.10 -62.00
N HIS A 390 -20.74 47.68 -62.11
CA HIS A 390 -21.43 47.56 -63.40
C HIS A 390 -21.56 48.92 -64.09
N ARG A 391 -21.98 49.96 -63.35
CA ARG A 391 -22.00 51.34 -63.87
C ARG A 391 -20.60 51.81 -64.32
N SER A 392 -19.55 51.49 -63.56
CA SER A 392 -18.17 51.80 -63.94
C SER A 392 -17.71 51.04 -65.19
N ARG A 393 -18.11 49.77 -65.36
CA ARG A 393 -17.82 49.00 -66.59
C ARG A 393 -18.59 49.51 -67.80
N VAL A 394 -19.86 49.90 -67.65
CA VAL A 394 -20.65 50.51 -68.73
C VAL A 394 -20.07 51.86 -69.13
N MET A 395 -19.66 52.71 -68.18
CA MET A 395 -18.97 53.96 -68.48
C MET A 395 -17.60 53.76 -69.15
N LYS A 396 -16.84 52.71 -68.78
CA LYS A 396 -15.60 52.35 -69.49
C LYS A 396 -15.88 51.86 -70.91
N ARG A 397 -16.99 51.16 -71.17
CA ARG A 397 -17.41 50.74 -72.52
C ARG A 397 -17.86 51.92 -73.37
N SER A 398 -18.57 52.91 -72.81
CA SER A 398 -18.94 54.13 -73.54
C SER A 398 -17.75 55.07 -73.80
N TRP A 399 -16.75 55.11 -72.90
CA TRP A 399 -15.48 55.82 -73.16
C TRP A 399 -14.57 55.12 -74.19
N SER A 400 -14.64 53.79 -74.31
CA SER A 400 -13.86 53.05 -75.31
C SER A 400 -14.40 53.14 -76.74
N LEU A 401 -15.65 53.57 -76.93
CA LEU A 401 -16.24 53.77 -78.26
C LEU A 401 -15.94 55.16 -78.85
N ASN A 402 -15.50 56.13 -78.05
CA ASN A 402 -15.28 57.51 -78.50
C ASN A 402 -13.79 57.93 -78.55
N ARG A 403 -12.87 56.96 -78.68
CA ARG A 403 -11.43 57.25 -78.72
C ARG A 403 -10.61 56.32 -79.62
N LYS A 404 -11.07 56.13 -80.87
CA LYS A 404 -10.20 55.85 -82.04
C LYS A 404 -10.79 56.60 -83.24
N SER A 405 -10.42 57.88 -83.39
CA SER A 405 -9.47 58.35 -84.42
C SER A 405 -10.00 58.08 -85.85
N PHE A 406 -10.88 58.92 -86.41
CA PHE A 406 -10.63 60.26 -86.97
C PHE A 406 -9.56 60.31 -88.07
N LEU A 407 -9.93 60.99 -89.18
CA LEU A 407 -9.20 61.40 -90.40
C LEU A 407 -9.35 60.42 -91.57
N LYS A 408 -9.92 60.75 -92.74
CA LYS A 408 -10.01 62.00 -93.53
C LYS A 408 -11.01 61.69 -94.68
N ARG A 409 -11.73 62.57 -95.36
CA ARG A 409 -11.80 64.04 -95.48
C ARG A 409 -13.09 64.36 -96.25
N THR A 410 -13.65 65.51 -95.94
CA THR A 410 -14.80 66.22 -96.52
C THR A 410 -14.64 66.63 -97.99
N HIS A 411 -15.75 66.73 -98.75
CA HIS A 411 -16.26 68.03 -99.23
C HIS A 411 -17.72 67.94 -99.72
N GLY A 412 -18.54 68.93 -99.33
CA GLY A 412 -19.87 69.13 -99.90
C GLY A 412 -20.84 70.01 -99.09
N ILE A 413 -20.57 71.32 -99.09
CA ILE A 413 -21.57 72.40 -99.20
C ILE A 413 -22.40 72.81 -97.96
N GLY A 414 -22.11 74.05 -97.53
CA GLY A 414 -23.08 75.07 -97.13
C GLY A 414 -23.50 75.08 -95.65
N VAL A 415 -23.78 76.21 -95.00
CA VAL A 415 -23.87 77.62 -95.40
C VAL A 415 -24.15 78.41 -94.10
N GLN A 416 -23.74 79.69 -94.09
CA GLN A 416 -24.12 80.78 -93.15
C GLN A 416 -23.56 80.73 -91.72
N GLU A 417 -22.64 81.65 -91.37
CA GLU A 417 -22.88 83.01 -90.82
C GLU A 417 -23.61 82.99 -89.46
N ARG A 418 -23.39 83.86 -88.47
CA ARG A 418 -22.52 85.01 -88.20
C ARG A 418 -22.73 85.29 -86.70
N ARG A 419 -21.72 85.91 -86.09
CA ARG A 419 -21.82 86.94 -85.03
C ARG A 419 -22.71 86.70 -83.80
N GLY A 420 -22.00 86.62 -82.65
CA GLY A 420 -22.21 87.54 -81.53
C GLY A 420 -23.47 87.30 -80.69
N TYR A 421 -23.62 87.77 -79.46
CA TYR A 421 -22.81 88.45 -78.45
C TYR A 421 -23.37 87.91 -77.10
N LEU A 422 -22.62 87.75 -76.01
CA LEU A 422 -22.28 88.80 -75.05
C LEU A 422 -23.48 89.65 -74.60
N ARG A 423 -23.49 89.93 -73.28
CA ARG A 423 -24.20 91.01 -72.56
C ARG A 423 -25.68 90.74 -72.25
N ILE A 424 -26.21 91.08 -71.08
CA ILE A 424 -25.75 91.88 -69.91
C ILE A 424 -26.31 91.23 -68.66
#